data_AF-A0A9X6M847-F1
#
_entry.id   AF-A0A9X6M847-F1
#
_cell.length_a   1.000
_cell.length_b   1.000
_cell.length_c   1.000
_cell.angle_alpha   90.00
_cell.angle_beta   90.00
_cell.angle_gamma   90.00
#
_symmetry.space_group_name_H-M   'P 1'
#
loop_
_entity.id
_entity.type
_entity.pdbx_description
1 polymer ?
#
loop_
_entity_poly.entity_id
_entity_poly.type
_entity_poly.pdbx_seq_one_letter_code
_entity_poly.pdbx_strand_id
1 'polypeptide(L)'
;MNAPVIESKILEKQREYLLEQAKIRLSSSATKEEVSQLADEIFYRYQSCIGKPLFQARKVVYGELPFLEDYYDNNKEMEKDLGILFSELNTIATYLVDYFNYSQSEKDRILSIVRSINGVVSDLQMLTEETTPNTVYLKESFTNYDNVDSALTPVENRSMIHTQEGVLTLRRTNALNRSIGSKVRAIQGNGIAGTYFLSRKVQSDSDFENYQYVSSQIKNDDPKALIDGNPDTVFEYEMVNIPESYKKQSFYYDVEWAKGKEHGDLLRVKIVVQLPKNETINWINLNPYHAAGSPGTVNVYSIRTSNDGIEYQGLFEKDQFVLNQEINKTPQSYRAEDLFDGSENFAKTKFSGQGVWSFPSREAKYIEFVLEQPNSYKELLGQEAFYRRKKDSTSFTRIRKQEVPSNIVDEKYGIHTINSDYEIKKVLEAVEGWRYAIGVRDIDIMSFEFADTSEYISKPFLFEDGIKKVLLYANEKVPAIYKEKVSESNDWIQYFVSFDDIDWHRISPQHQQPVNDKFPAKVLSVNDNESDIENAFALYKQNLQLKELPKQVRLKIIMKRPEKTTEDEIPLLHTTPLVEDFALKILTEQKGV
;
A
#
# COMPACT_ATOMS: atom_id res chain seq x y z
N MET A 1 20.22 5.36 -4.91
CA MET A 1 20.50 4.11 -4.18
C MET A 1 21.53 3.32 -4.97
N ASN A 2 22.44 2.61 -4.31
CA ASN A 2 23.35 1.71 -5.03
C ASN A 2 22.58 0.46 -5.47
N ALA A 3 22.93 -0.09 -6.63
CA ALA A 3 22.33 -1.33 -7.11
C ALA A 3 22.58 -2.47 -6.09
N PRO A 4 21.58 -3.32 -5.81
CA PRO A 4 21.77 -4.44 -4.88
C PRO A 4 22.83 -5.41 -5.41
N VAL A 5 23.89 -5.63 -4.66
CA VAL A 5 24.95 -6.58 -5.05
C VAL A 5 24.48 -7.99 -4.70
N ILE A 6 24.49 -8.89 -5.70
CA ILE A 6 24.16 -10.30 -5.49
C ILE A 6 25.41 -10.99 -4.94
N GLU A 7 25.37 -11.36 -3.67
CA GLU A 7 26.41 -12.18 -3.03
C GLU A 7 25.84 -13.55 -2.69
N SER A 8 26.50 -14.59 -3.19
CA SER A 8 26.12 -15.97 -2.87
C SER A 8 26.49 -16.33 -1.44
N LYS A 9 25.56 -16.94 -0.70
CA LYS A 9 25.78 -17.33 0.70
C LYS A 9 26.17 -18.79 0.87
N ILE A 10 26.31 -19.54 -0.23
CA ILE A 10 26.62 -20.97 -0.21
C ILE A 10 27.91 -21.23 0.56
N LEU A 11 28.99 -20.53 0.24
CA LEU A 11 30.31 -20.73 0.87
C LEU A 11 30.29 -20.44 2.37
N GLU A 12 29.57 -19.38 2.76
CA GLU A 12 29.41 -19.00 4.16
C GLU A 12 28.67 -20.09 4.95
N LYS A 13 27.54 -20.58 4.42
CA LYS A 13 26.73 -21.61 5.07
C LYS A 13 27.42 -22.97 5.15
N GLN A 14 28.19 -23.32 4.12
CA GLN A 14 29.03 -24.50 4.14
C GLN A 14 30.13 -24.40 5.21
N ARG A 15 30.78 -23.25 5.31
CA ARG A 15 31.79 -22.98 6.35
C ARG A 15 31.18 -23.08 7.75
N GLU A 16 30.03 -22.47 8.00
CA GLU A 16 29.34 -22.54 9.29
C GLU A 16 29.05 -23.99 9.70
N TYR A 17 28.52 -24.79 8.77
CA TYR A 17 28.21 -26.18 9.02
C TYR A 17 29.47 -27.01 9.38
N LEU A 18 30.56 -26.84 8.62
CA LEU A 18 31.80 -27.56 8.88
C LEU A 18 32.42 -27.18 10.23
N LEU A 19 32.34 -25.89 10.62
CA LEU A 19 32.80 -25.41 11.93
C LEU A 19 31.94 -25.94 13.07
N GLU A 20 30.64 -26.08 12.87
CA GLU A 20 29.73 -26.65 13.88
C GLU A 20 29.99 -28.14 14.10
N GLN A 21 30.17 -28.92 13.02
CA GLN A 21 30.55 -30.33 13.12
C GLN A 21 31.92 -30.49 13.80
N ALA A 22 32.88 -29.62 13.48
CA ALA A 22 34.19 -29.61 14.12
C ALA A 22 34.10 -29.41 15.64
N LYS A 23 33.30 -28.45 16.10
CA LYS A 23 33.07 -28.19 17.54
C LYS A 23 32.48 -29.40 18.26
N ILE A 24 31.48 -30.05 17.66
CA ILE A 24 30.82 -31.22 18.23
C ILE A 24 31.84 -32.36 18.39
N ARG A 25 32.59 -32.68 17.34
CA ARG A 25 33.57 -33.78 17.38
C ARG A 25 34.73 -33.52 18.35
N LEU A 26 35.22 -32.28 18.42
CA LEU A 26 36.25 -31.88 19.39
C LEU A 26 35.76 -31.96 20.84
N SER A 27 34.47 -31.69 21.10
CA SER A 27 33.90 -31.76 22.44
C SER A 27 33.74 -33.20 22.98
N SER A 28 33.80 -34.20 22.10
CA SER A 28 33.68 -35.63 22.44
C SER A 28 35.01 -36.38 22.60
N SER A 29 36.17 -35.73 22.39
CA SER A 29 37.49 -36.38 22.39
C SER A 29 38.13 -36.42 23.79
N ALA A 30 38.76 -37.55 24.15
CA ALA A 30 39.28 -37.79 25.51
C ALA A 30 40.80 -37.68 25.66
N THR A 31 41.58 -37.82 24.58
CA THR A 31 43.06 -37.80 24.63
C THR A 31 43.70 -36.77 23.70
N LYS A 32 44.94 -36.37 24.00
CA LYS A 32 45.65 -35.30 23.29
C LYS A 32 46.05 -35.68 21.87
N GLU A 33 46.38 -36.94 21.61
CA GLU A 33 46.64 -37.43 20.25
C GLU A 33 45.37 -37.47 19.38
N GLU A 34 44.23 -37.90 19.91
CA GLU A 34 42.95 -37.92 19.19
C GLU A 34 42.53 -36.51 18.75
N VAL A 35 42.71 -35.52 19.63
CA VAL A 35 42.42 -34.11 19.31
C VAL A 35 43.31 -33.61 18.16
N SER A 36 44.59 -34.00 18.12
CA SER A 36 45.51 -33.59 17.06
C SER A 36 45.13 -34.20 15.71
N GLN A 37 44.83 -35.51 15.67
CA GLN A 37 44.42 -36.18 14.42
C GLN A 37 43.09 -35.65 13.89
N LEU A 38 42.14 -35.41 14.80
CA LEU A 38 40.83 -34.88 14.45
C LEU A 38 40.92 -33.43 13.93
N ALA A 39 41.82 -32.62 14.50
CA ALA A 39 42.07 -31.26 14.02
C ALA A 39 42.64 -31.24 12.58
N ASP A 40 43.58 -32.12 12.26
CA ASP A 40 44.14 -32.25 10.91
C ASP A 40 43.10 -32.75 9.90
N GLU A 41 42.25 -33.71 10.28
CA GLU A 41 41.14 -34.20 9.44
C GLU A 41 40.12 -33.09 9.16
N ILE A 42 39.71 -32.34 10.20
CA ILE A 42 38.77 -31.22 10.07
C ILE A 42 39.35 -30.14 9.15
N PHE A 43 40.63 -29.81 9.32
CA PHE A 43 41.29 -28.80 8.49
C PHE A 43 41.39 -29.23 7.02
N TYR A 44 41.76 -30.49 6.77
CA TYR A 44 41.78 -31.06 5.44
C TYR A 44 40.38 -31.10 4.81
N ARG A 45 39.37 -31.50 5.57
CA ARG A 45 37.98 -31.55 5.12
C ARG A 45 37.44 -30.15 4.79
N TYR A 46 37.78 -29.17 5.62
CA TYR A 46 37.45 -27.77 5.37
C TYR A 46 38.04 -27.25 4.06
N GLN A 47 39.32 -27.50 3.80
CA GLN A 47 39.98 -27.07 2.56
C GLN A 47 39.48 -27.81 1.32
N SER A 48 39.17 -29.10 1.44
CA SER A 48 38.79 -29.95 0.30
C SER A 48 37.33 -29.82 -0.12
N CYS A 49 36.44 -29.49 0.84
CA CYS A 49 34.99 -29.45 0.62
C CYS A 49 34.44 -28.04 0.39
N ILE A 50 35.17 -26.97 0.73
CA ILE A 50 34.67 -25.61 0.54
C ILE A 50 34.41 -25.33 -0.96
N GLY A 51 33.19 -24.91 -1.30
CA GLY A 51 32.77 -24.69 -2.70
C GLY A 51 32.41 -25.96 -3.48
N LYS A 52 32.40 -27.13 -2.83
CA LYS A 52 31.90 -28.40 -3.38
C LYS A 52 30.72 -28.89 -2.52
N PRO A 53 29.91 -29.86 -3.00
CA PRO A 53 28.89 -30.49 -2.16
C PRO A 53 29.49 -31.06 -0.88
N LEU A 54 28.80 -30.89 0.25
CA LEU A 54 29.17 -31.49 1.52
C LEU A 54 29.00 -33.02 1.49
N PHE A 55 28.07 -33.50 0.66
CA PHE A 55 27.80 -34.91 0.45
C PHE A 55 29.01 -35.67 -0.10
N GLN A 56 29.43 -36.70 0.62
CA GLN A 56 30.41 -37.66 0.17
C GLN A 56 29.77 -39.04 0.08
N ALA A 57 29.76 -39.61 -1.13
CA ALA A 57 29.10 -40.89 -1.37
C ALA A 57 29.84 -42.05 -0.68
N ARG A 58 29.37 -42.47 0.49
CA ARG A 58 29.79 -43.70 1.16
C ARG A 58 28.95 -44.86 0.60
N LYS A 59 29.59 -45.80 -0.11
CA LYS A 59 28.93 -46.94 -0.76
C LYS A 59 29.18 -48.22 0.03
N VAL A 60 28.16 -49.08 0.09
CA VAL A 60 28.33 -50.44 0.63
C VAL A 60 29.22 -51.25 -0.31
N VAL A 61 30.27 -51.84 0.24
CA VAL A 61 31.17 -52.75 -0.48
C VAL A 61 30.55 -54.15 -0.46
N TYR A 62 30.51 -54.79 -1.63
CA TYR A 62 29.96 -56.13 -1.77
C TYR A 62 30.76 -57.13 -0.92
N GLY A 63 30.08 -57.85 -0.03
CA GLY A 63 30.69 -58.82 0.88
C GLY A 63 31.03 -58.27 2.27
N GLU A 64 30.84 -56.97 2.51
CA GLU A 64 30.98 -56.34 3.83
C GLU A 64 29.60 -56.07 4.46
N LEU A 65 29.55 -56.05 5.79
CA LEU A 65 28.34 -55.65 6.50
C LEU A 65 28.18 -54.13 6.41
N PRO A 66 26.98 -53.62 6.06
CA PRO A 66 26.74 -52.18 6.02
C PRO A 66 26.79 -51.58 7.43
N PHE A 67 27.46 -50.43 7.57
CA PHE A 67 27.41 -49.61 8.78
C PHE A 67 26.22 -48.65 8.70
N LEU A 68 25.41 -48.61 9.76
CA LEU A 68 24.23 -47.76 9.82
C LEU A 68 24.62 -46.27 9.84
N GLU A 69 25.77 -45.97 10.43
CA GLU A 69 26.38 -44.65 10.54
C GLU A 69 26.64 -44.04 9.15
N ASP A 70 27.08 -44.84 8.18
CA ASP A 70 27.34 -44.37 6.81
C ASP A 70 26.05 -43.90 6.11
N TYR A 71 24.92 -44.58 6.37
CA TYR A 71 23.63 -44.17 5.84
C TYR A 71 23.13 -42.87 6.50
N TYR A 72 23.30 -42.74 7.81
CA TYR A 72 22.92 -41.52 8.52
C TYR A 72 23.74 -40.32 8.06
N ASP A 73 25.06 -40.48 7.92
CA ASP A 73 25.93 -39.40 7.47
C ASP A 73 25.64 -39.01 6.02
N ASN A 74 25.40 -39.98 5.12
CA ASN A 74 24.99 -39.70 3.74
C ASN A 74 23.69 -38.87 3.70
N ASN A 75 22.65 -39.30 4.42
CA ASN A 75 21.36 -38.60 4.43
C ASN A 75 21.46 -37.20 5.06
N LYS A 76 22.21 -37.06 6.15
CA LYS A 76 22.40 -35.78 6.85
C LYS A 76 23.17 -34.77 6.00
N GLU A 77 24.21 -35.22 5.30
CA GLU A 77 24.98 -34.36 4.39
C GLU A 77 24.13 -33.95 3.16
N MET A 78 23.35 -34.88 2.59
CA MET A 78 22.41 -34.58 1.50
C MET A 78 21.34 -33.57 1.92
N GLU A 79 20.72 -33.77 3.08
CA GLU A 79 19.71 -32.86 3.63
C GLU A 79 20.30 -31.45 3.80
N LYS A 80 21.54 -31.36 4.31
CA LYS A 80 22.20 -30.07 4.51
C LYS A 80 22.49 -29.36 3.19
N ASP A 81 23.02 -30.08 2.19
CA ASP A 81 23.27 -29.51 0.86
C ASP A 81 21.97 -29.00 0.21
N LEU A 82 20.88 -29.78 0.28
CA LEU A 82 19.57 -29.36 -0.20
C LEU A 82 19.03 -28.13 0.55
N GLY A 83 19.21 -28.07 1.87
CA GLY A 83 18.82 -26.91 2.67
C GLY A 83 19.60 -25.64 2.32
N ILE A 84 20.91 -25.76 2.04
CA ILE A 84 21.75 -24.64 1.59
C ILE A 84 21.29 -24.16 0.21
N LEU A 85 21.05 -25.07 -0.74
CA LEU A 85 20.56 -24.74 -2.07
C LEU A 85 19.19 -24.07 -2.04
N PHE A 86 18.25 -24.60 -1.26
CA PHE A 86 16.92 -24.02 -1.12
C PHE A 86 16.98 -22.61 -0.53
N SER A 87 17.85 -22.40 0.47
CA SER A 87 18.06 -21.08 1.02
C SER A 87 18.68 -20.11 0.02
N GLU A 88 19.58 -20.58 -0.86
CA GLU A 88 20.16 -19.75 -1.91
C GLU A 88 19.09 -19.36 -2.93
N LEU A 89 18.24 -20.29 -3.36
CA LEU A 89 17.11 -20.02 -4.26
C LEU A 89 16.16 -18.97 -3.68
N ASN A 90 15.83 -19.06 -2.39
CA ASN A 90 15.02 -18.04 -1.72
C ASN A 90 15.72 -16.67 -1.67
N THR A 91 17.04 -16.67 -1.48
CA THR A 91 17.84 -15.44 -1.47
C THR A 91 17.84 -14.79 -2.87
N ILE A 92 18.03 -15.58 -3.93
CA ILE A 92 17.94 -15.13 -5.32
C ILE A 92 16.54 -14.59 -5.64
N ALA A 93 15.48 -15.30 -5.21
CA ALA A 93 14.10 -14.86 -5.41
C ALA A 93 13.84 -13.50 -4.73
N THR A 94 14.37 -13.31 -3.52
CA THR A 94 14.29 -12.03 -2.79
C THR A 94 15.03 -10.93 -3.57
N TYR A 95 16.26 -11.18 -4.01
CA TYR A 95 17.02 -10.22 -4.81
C TYR A 95 16.32 -9.86 -6.12
N LEU A 96 15.64 -10.81 -6.77
CA LEU A 96 14.91 -10.55 -8.01
C LEU A 96 13.73 -9.59 -7.78
N VAL A 97 13.02 -9.73 -6.67
CA VAL A 97 11.98 -8.78 -6.26
C VAL A 97 12.58 -7.40 -5.98
N ASP A 98 13.68 -7.34 -5.22
CA ASP A 98 14.36 -6.09 -4.91
C ASP A 98 14.88 -5.37 -6.17
N TYR A 99 15.44 -6.12 -7.12
CA TYR A 99 15.89 -5.59 -8.41
C TYR A 99 14.74 -5.07 -9.26
N PHE A 100 13.61 -5.78 -9.31
CA PHE A 100 12.43 -5.33 -10.02
C PHE A 100 11.92 -4.02 -9.42
N ASN A 101 11.81 -3.95 -8.09
CA ASN A 101 11.39 -2.75 -7.38
C ASN A 101 12.35 -1.57 -7.61
N TYR A 102 13.66 -1.82 -7.53
CA TYR A 102 14.69 -0.83 -7.85
C TYR A 102 14.55 -0.32 -9.30
N SER A 103 14.35 -1.22 -10.26
CA SER A 103 14.19 -0.84 -11.66
C SER A 103 12.93 -0.01 -11.91
N GLN A 104 11.81 -0.31 -11.24
CA GLN A 104 10.61 0.51 -11.32
C GLN A 104 10.86 1.89 -10.70
N SER A 105 11.53 1.94 -9.53
CA SER A 105 11.88 3.21 -8.88
C SER A 105 12.82 4.07 -9.74
N GLU A 106 13.80 3.48 -10.40
CA GLU A 106 14.71 4.21 -11.29
C GLU A 106 14.01 4.71 -12.56
N LYS A 107 13.10 3.91 -13.11
CA LYS A 107 12.25 4.34 -14.23
C LYS A 107 11.41 5.57 -13.83
N ASP A 108 10.76 5.52 -12.67
CA ASP A 108 9.97 6.64 -12.15
C ASP A 108 10.85 7.87 -11.89
N ARG A 109 12.06 7.68 -11.34
CA ARG A 109 13.05 8.74 -11.16
C ARG A 109 13.43 9.41 -12.48
N ILE A 110 13.74 8.62 -13.51
CA ILE A 110 14.09 9.14 -14.85
C ILE A 110 12.92 9.92 -15.45
N LEU A 111 11.70 9.38 -15.38
CA LEU A 111 10.50 10.08 -15.85
C LEU A 111 10.30 11.41 -15.13
N SER A 112 10.52 11.45 -13.81
CA SER A 112 10.46 12.68 -13.02
C SER A 112 11.51 13.71 -13.47
N ILE A 113 12.74 13.27 -13.77
CA ILE A 113 13.81 14.15 -14.28
C ILE A 113 13.41 14.72 -15.65
N VAL A 114 12.92 13.89 -16.56
CA VAL A 114 12.46 14.35 -17.89
C VAL A 114 11.36 15.40 -17.77
N ARG A 115 10.41 15.21 -16.85
CA ARG A 115 9.33 16.17 -16.61
C ARG A 115 9.82 17.47 -15.99
N SER A 116 10.74 17.40 -15.03
CA SER A 116 11.39 18.58 -14.43
C SER A 116 12.14 19.40 -15.48
N ILE A 117 12.87 18.75 -16.39
CA ILE A 117 13.55 19.43 -17.51
C ILE A 117 12.53 20.14 -18.40
N ASN A 118 11.40 19.50 -18.73
CA ASN A 118 10.33 20.16 -19.49
C ASN A 118 9.73 21.37 -18.75
N GLY A 119 9.56 21.28 -17.43
CA GLY A 119 9.14 22.40 -16.58
C GLY A 119 10.12 23.56 -16.60
N VAL A 120 11.42 23.29 -16.43
CA VAL A 120 12.48 24.31 -16.48
C VAL A 120 12.56 24.98 -17.85
N VAL A 121 12.43 24.22 -18.94
CA VAL A 121 12.39 24.79 -20.30
C VAL A 121 11.18 25.72 -20.46
N SER A 122 10.01 25.33 -19.94
CA SER A 122 8.81 26.17 -19.94
C SER A 122 8.97 27.43 -19.09
N ASP A 123 9.61 27.33 -17.94
CA ASP A 123 9.89 28.48 -17.08
C ASP A 123 10.90 29.44 -17.70
N LEU A 124 11.91 28.89 -18.39
CA LEU A 124 12.84 29.69 -19.19
C LEU A 124 12.11 30.40 -20.33
N GLN A 125 11.21 29.72 -21.05
CA GLN A 125 10.35 30.36 -22.07
C GLN A 125 9.54 31.53 -21.50
N MET A 126 9.12 31.43 -20.24
CA MET A 126 8.37 32.47 -19.56
C MET A 126 9.25 33.67 -19.16
N LEU A 127 10.50 33.42 -18.76
CA LEU A 127 11.43 34.43 -18.22
C LEU A 127 12.29 35.12 -19.29
N THR A 128 12.50 34.51 -20.46
CA THR A 128 13.37 35.07 -21.51
C THR A 128 12.88 36.38 -22.13
N GLU A 129 11.64 36.81 -21.86
CA GLU A 129 11.04 38.03 -22.44
C GLU A 129 10.85 39.19 -21.44
N GLU A 130 10.98 39.01 -20.12
CA GLU A 130 10.76 40.10 -19.14
C GLU A 130 11.80 40.14 -18.01
N THR A 131 12.28 41.34 -17.68
CA THR A 131 13.41 41.58 -16.76
C THR A 131 13.06 41.39 -15.28
N THR A 132 11.79 41.46 -14.87
CA THR A 132 11.28 41.05 -13.54
C THR A 132 9.74 40.97 -13.56
N PRO A 133 9.13 39.81 -13.79
CA PRO A 133 7.67 39.72 -13.74
C PRO A 133 7.13 39.34 -12.35
N ASN A 134 6.00 39.95 -11.94
CA ASN A 134 5.24 39.49 -10.78
C ASN A 134 4.46 38.23 -11.17
N THR A 135 4.73 37.11 -10.51
CA THR A 135 4.14 35.80 -10.85
C THR A 135 3.19 35.37 -9.74
N VAL A 136 1.93 35.14 -10.09
CA VAL A 136 0.91 34.59 -9.19
C VAL A 136 0.58 33.16 -9.59
N TYR A 137 0.42 32.31 -8.58
CA TYR A 137 0.06 30.91 -8.77
C TYR A 137 -1.33 30.67 -8.18
N LEU A 138 -2.23 30.14 -9.00
CA LEU A 138 -3.53 29.64 -8.56
C LEU A 138 -3.52 28.13 -8.65
N LYS A 139 -3.93 27.46 -7.57
CA LYS A 139 -3.99 26.00 -7.52
C LYS A 139 -5.38 25.56 -7.09
N GLU A 140 -5.89 24.56 -7.78
CA GLU A 140 -7.08 23.83 -7.38
C GLU A 140 -6.71 22.37 -7.11
N SER A 141 -7.30 21.83 -6.06
CA SER A 141 -7.08 20.45 -5.63
C SER A 141 -8.38 19.76 -5.23
N PHE A 142 -9.54 20.28 -5.60
CA PHE A 142 -10.84 19.62 -5.49
C PHE A 142 -11.15 19.06 -4.09
N THR A 143 -10.59 19.66 -3.05
CA THR A 143 -10.82 19.26 -1.64
C THR A 143 -12.13 19.83 -1.09
N ASN A 144 -12.67 20.84 -1.77
CA ASN A 144 -13.94 21.46 -1.47
C ASN A 144 -14.58 22.00 -2.78
N TYR A 145 -15.73 22.64 -2.66
CA TYR A 145 -16.47 23.24 -3.76
C TYR A 145 -16.29 24.77 -3.82
N ASP A 146 -15.39 25.35 -3.02
CA ASP A 146 -15.34 26.79 -2.77
C ASP A 146 -15.00 27.59 -4.03
N ASN A 147 -14.22 27.02 -4.94
CA ASN A 147 -13.81 27.66 -6.18
C ASN A 147 -14.72 27.31 -7.36
N VAL A 148 -15.80 26.56 -7.18
CA VAL A 148 -16.74 26.19 -8.26
C VAL A 148 -17.75 27.31 -8.47
N ASP A 149 -17.92 27.76 -9.71
CA ASP A 149 -19.03 28.64 -10.07
C ASP A 149 -20.28 27.81 -10.42
N SER A 150 -21.08 27.54 -9.39
CA SER A 150 -22.32 26.79 -9.55
C SER A 150 -23.42 27.53 -10.33
N ALA A 151 -23.30 28.84 -10.56
CA ALA A 151 -24.30 29.62 -11.30
C ALA A 151 -24.10 29.50 -12.82
N LEU A 152 -22.85 29.39 -13.27
CA LEU A 152 -22.51 29.27 -14.69
C LEU A 152 -22.54 27.85 -15.23
N THR A 153 -22.53 26.84 -14.36
CA THR A 153 -22.57 25.43 -14.78
C THR A 153 -23.89 24.75 -14.37
N PRO A 154 -24.83 24.52 -15.32
CA PRO A 154 -26.06 23.78 -15.06
C PRO A 154 -25.78 22.42 -14.42
N VAL A 155 -26.60 22.03 -13.45
CA VAL A 155 -26.38 20.80 -12.65
C VAL A 155 -26.29 19.55 -13.53
N GLU A 156 -27.04 19.52 -14.62
CA GLU A 156 -27.08 18.40 -15.59
C GLU A 156 -25.78 18.20 -16.39
N ASN A 157 -24.95 19.24 -16.51
CA ASN A 157 -23.68 19.20 -17.21
C ASN A 157 -22.47 19.35 -16.28
N ARG A 158 -22.68 19.50 -14.96
CA ARG A 158 -21.62 19.76 -14.01
C ARG A 158 -20.78 18.51 -13.73
N SER A 159 -19.46 18.64 -13.89
CA SER A 159 -18.49 17.64 -13.44
C SER A 159 -18.59 17.39 -11.94
N MET A 160 -18.36 16.16 -11.51
CA MET A 160 -18.48 15.76 -10.11
C MET A 160 -17.13 15.89 -9.41
N ILE A 161 -17.11 16.65 -8.31
CA ILE A 161 -15.95 16.76 -7.41
C ILE A 161 -16.11 15.76 -6.27
N HIS A 162 -15.15 14.87 -6.15
CA HIS A 162 -15.07 13.91 -5.06
C HIS A 162 -14.12 14.49 -4.03
N THR A 163 -14.67 15.15 -3.01
CA THR A 163 -13.86 15.92 -2.04
C THR A 163 -13.00 15.05 -1.14
N GLN A 164 -13.44 13.82 -0.84
CA GLN A 164 -12.67 12.86 -0.04
C GLN A 164 -11.51 12.29 -0.86
N GLU A 165 -11.77 12.02 -2.15
CA GLU A 165 -10.81 11.52 -3.11
C GLU A 165 -10.16 12.64 -3.92
N GLY A 166 -10.33 13.92 -3.54
CA GLY A 166 -9.77 15.10 -4.18
C GLY A 166 -9.68 15.08 -5.71
N VAL A 167 -10.70 14.60 -6.43
CA VAL A 167 -10.63 14.43 -7.90
C VAL A 167 -11.86 14.98 -8.59
N LEU A 168 -11.65 15.47 -9.80
CA LEU A 168 -12.70 15.86 -10.73
C LEU A 168 -12.95 14.73 -11.73
N THR A 169 -14.22 14.36 -11.91
CA THR A 169 -14.67 13.35 -12.87
C THR A 169 -15.85 13.86 -13.70
N LEU A 170 -16.21 13.12 -14.74
CA LEU A 170 -17.52 13.28 -15.38
C LEU A 170 -18.63 13.17 -14.33
N ARG A 171 -19.77 13.81 -14.62
CA ARG A 171 -20.96 13.70 -13.77
C ARG A 171 -21.33 12.23 -13.61
N ARG A 172 -21.48 11.78 -12.36
CA ARG A 172 -22.04 10.46 -12.06
C ARG A 172 -23.55 10.50 -12.38
N THR A 173 -23.98 9.75 -13.38
CA THR A 173 -25.41 9.58 -13.73
C THR A 173 -26.07 8.55 -12.85
N ASN A 174 -25.30 7.55 -12.42
CA ASN A 174 -25.74 6.49 -11.52
C ASN A 174 -24.61 6.11 -10.56
N ALA A 175 -24.97 5.75 -9.34
CA ALA A 175 -24.04 5.32 -8.31
C ALA A 175 -24.69 4.22 -7.47
N LEU A 176 -24.29 2.98 -7.71
CA LEU A 176 -24.83 1.81 -7.03
C LEU A 176 -23.75 1.20 -6.14
N ASN A 177 -24.01 1.14 -4.84
CA ASN A 177 -23.18 0.39 -3.92
C ASN A 177 -23.52 -1.10 -4.02
N ARG A 178 -22.57 -1.89 -4.55
CA ARG A 178 -22.69 -3.34 -4.72
C ARG A 178 -22.23 -4.10 -3.47
N SER A 179 -21.59 -3.44 -2.49
CA SER A 179 -21.26 -4.07 -1.21
C SER A 179 -22.51 -4.43 -0.41
N ILE A 180 -23.62 -3.70 -0.59
CA ILE A 180 -24.88 -3.94 0.14
C ILE A 180 -25.40 -5.36 -0.09
N GLY A 181 -25.55 -6.12 0.99
CA GLY A 181 -26.02 -7.51 0.96
C GLY A 181 -24.95 -8.53 0.58
N SER A 182 -23.72 -8.09 0.31
CA SER A 182 -22.57 -8.96 0.11
C SER A 182 -22.20 -9.72 1.39
N LYS A 183 -21.39 -10.76 1.26
CA LYS A 183 -20.89 -11.55 2.38
C LYS A 183 -19.40 -11.78 2.26
N VAL A 184 -18.69 -11.74 3.37
CA VAL A 184 -17.30 -12.22 3.41
C VAL A 184 -17.33 -13.75 3.37
N ARG A 185 -16.90 -14.32 2.25
CA ARG A 185 -16.91 -15.76 1.99
C ARG A 185 -15.77 -16.48 2.70
N ALA A 186 -14.59 -15.86 2.73
CA ALA A 186 -13.40 -16.46 3.32
C ALA A 186 -12.45 -15.39 3.83
N ILE A 187 -11.82 -15.67 4.97
CA ILE A 187 -10.66 -14.95 5.49
C ILE A 187 -9.59 -16.02 5.75
N GLN A 188 -8.43 -15.87 5.11
CA GLN A 188 -7.34 -16.84 5.17
C GLN A 188 -6.00 -16.12 5.33
N GLY A 189 -5.11 -16.63 6.16
CA GLY A 189 -3.82 -16.00 6.40
C GLY A 189 -3.03 -16.71 7.49
N ASN A 190 -1.96 -16.06 7.95
CA ASN A 190 -1.09 -16.59 9.00
C ASN A 190 -1.40 -16.06 10.42
N GLY A 191 -2.33 -15.10 10.55
CA GLY A 191 -2.85 -14.60 11.82
C GLY A 191 -4.20 -15.20 12.25
N ILE A 192 -4.90 -14.50 13.14
CA ILE A 192 -6.27 -14.78 13.58
C ILE A 192 -7.12 -13.50 13.54
N ALA A 193 -8.44 -13.62 13.45
CA ALA A 193 -9.33 -12.46 13.55
C ALA A 193 -9.51 -12.01 15.01
N GLY A 194 -9.57 -10.69 15.20
CA GLY A 194 -9.88 -10.03 16.46
C GLY A 194 -8.69 -9.54 17.27
N THR A 195 -8.96 -9.23 18.54
CA THR A 195 -8.04 -8.60 19.51
C THR A 195 -7.77 -9.50 20.73
N TYR A 196 -7.88 -10.81 20.55
CA TYR A 196 -7.97 -11.80 21.63
C TYR A 196 -6.72 -11.88 22.51
N PHE A 197 -5.56 -11.47 22.01
CA PHE A 197 -4.33 -11.50 22.80
C PHE A 197 -4.00 -10.18 23.50
N LEU A 198 -4.70 -9.09 23.18
CA LEU A 198 -4.43 -7.78 23.78
C LEU A 198 -4.89 -7.73 25.23
N SER A 199 -4.03 -7.20 26.09
CA SER A 199 -4.37 -6.93 27.49
C SER A 199 -4.10 -5.48 27.87
N ARG A 200 -4.86 -4.98 28.84
CA ARG A 200 -4.69 -3.65 29.43
C ARG A 200 -4.67 -3.77 30.94
N LYS A 201 -3.85 -2.93 31.58
CA LYS A 201 -3.81 -2.85 33.04
C LYS A 201 -5.07 -2.12 33.54
N VAL A 202 -5.73 -2.70 34.54
CA VAL A 202 -6.92 -2.13 35.16
C VAL A 202 -6.61 -1.83 36.63
N GLN A 203 -7.16 -0.74 37.17
CA GLN A 203 -7.13 -0.51 38.62
C GLN A 203 -8.19 -1.41 39.26
N SER A 204 -7.75 -2.42 40.00
CA SER A 204 -8.61 -3.32 40.76
C SER A 204 -8.14 -3.39 42.21
N ASP A 205 -9.08 -3.50 43.14
CA ASP A 205 -8.81 -3.75 44.56
C ASP A 205 -8.41 -5.23 44.80
N SER A 206 -8.54 -6.07 43.78
CA SER A 206 -8.16 -7.48 43.78
C SER A 206 -6.79 -7.70 43.15
N ASP A 207 -5.89 -8.37 43.89
CA ASP A 207 -4.56 -8.78 43.39
C ASP A 207 -4.62 -9.72 42.16
N PHE A 208 -5.81 -10.22 41.81
CA PHE A 208 -6.02 -11.20 40.74
C PHE A 208 -6.55 -10.60 39.42
N GLU A 209 -7.06 -9.36 39.45
CA GLU A 209 -7.71 -8.69 38.30
C GLU A 209 -6.95 -7.43 37.85
N ASN A 210 -5.62 -7.49 37.92
CA ASN A 210 -4.75 -6.38 37.51
C ASN A 210 -4.75 -6.13 35.99
N TYR A 211 -5.23 -7.09 35.20
CA TYR A 211 -5.30 -7.03 33.74
C TYR A 211 -6.65 -7.51 33.23
N GLN A 212 -7.07 -6.97 32.09
CA GLN A 212 -8.25 -7.41 31.36
C GLN A 212 -7.94 -7.53 29.86
N TYR A 213 -8.52 -8.53 29.20
CA TYR A 213 -8.46 -8.66 27.75
C TYR A 213 -9.26 -7.55 27.05
N VAL A 214 -8.70 -6.95 26.01
CA VAL A 214 -9.41 -5.94 25.19
C VAL A 214 -10.64 -6.55 24.52
N SER A 215 -10.54 -7.80 24.09
CA SER A 215 -11.64 -8.58 23.48
C SER A 215 -12.87 -8.76 24.38
N SER A 216 -12.78 -8.48 25.69
CA SER A 216 -13.95 -8.46 26.57
C SER A 216 -14.87 -7.26 26.31
N GLN A 217 -14.35 -6.18 25.72
CA GLN A 217 -15.10 -4.98 25.35
C GLN A 217 -15.21 -4.84 23.83
N ILE A 218 -14.10 -5.04 23.12
CA ILE A 218 -13.99 -4.80 21.68
C ILE A 218 -13.27 -6.00 21.05
N LYS A 219 -14.03 -6.86 20.36
CA LYS A 219 -13.48 -8.08 19.74
C LYS A 219 -12.88 -7.84 18.35
N ASN A 220 -13.50 -6.97 17.55
CA ASN A 220 -13.15 -6.66 16.16
C ASN A 220 -12.94 -7.92 15.28
N ASP A 221 -13.70 -8.99 15.52
CA ASP A 221 -13.54 -10.28 14.84
C ASP A 221 -14.68 -10.62 13.87
N ASP A 222 -15.75 -9.80 13.83
CA ASP A 222 -16.89 -10.03 12.92
C ASP A 222 -16.53 -9.63 11.48
N PRO A 223 -16.47 -10.58 10.53
CA PRO A 223 -16.19 -10.28 9.13
C PRO A 223 -17.20 -9.32 8.49
N LYS A 224 -18.42 -9.19 9.02
CA LYS A 224 -19.43 -8.28 8.46
C LYS A 224 -19.03 -6.81 8.53
N ALA A 225 -18.21 -6.45 9.52
CA ALA A 225 -17.68 -5.09 9.65
C ALA A 225 -16.93 -4.64 8.39
N LEU A 226 -16.36 -5.57 7.60
CA LEU A 226 -15.65 -5.25 6.37
C LEU A 226 -16.51 -4.65 5.26
N ILE A 227 -17.85 -4.78 5.31
CA ILE A 227 -18.77 -4.47 4.20
C ILE A 227 -20.14 -4.00 4.69
N ASP A 228 -20.24 -3.51 5.93
CA ASP A 228 -21.52 -3.08 6.51
C ASP A 228 -21.86 -1.61 6.19
N GLY A 229 -20.94 -0.88 5.54
CA GLY A 229 -21.11 0.54 5.22
C GLY A 229 -21.09 1.45 6.45
N ASN A 230 -20.67 0.95 7.61
CA ASN A 230 -20.60 1.70 8.85
C ASN A 230 -19.14 2.08 9.17
N PRO A 231 -18.78 3.38 9.14
CA PRO A 231 -17.41 3.79 9.40
C PRO A 231 -16.95 3.53 10.84
N ASP A 232 -17.86 3.27 11.78
CA ASP A 232 -17.56 3.04 13.20
C ASP A 232 -17.25 1.58 13.54
N THR A 233 -17.57 0.63 12.67
CA THR A 233 -17.21 -0.77 12.87
C THR A 233 -15.81 -1.05 12.34
N VAL A 234 -15.16 -2.06 12.93
CA VAL A 234 -13.77 -2.40 12.62
C VAL A 234 -13.61 -3.91 12.63
N PHE A 235 -12.96 -4.42 11.59
CA PHE A 235 -12.41 -5.76 11.57
C PHE A 235 -10.90 -5.70 11.76
N GLU A 236 -10.36 -6.51 12.67
CA GLU A 236 -8.93 -6.66 12.91
C GLU A 236 -8.48 -8.11 12.64
N TYR A 237 -7.28 -8.24 12.09
CA TYR A 237 -6.59 -9.50 11.91
C TYR A 237 -5.20 -9.38 12.52
N GLU A 238 -4.86 -10.24 13.47
CA GLU A 238 -3.64 -10.14 14.26
C GLU A 238 -2.75 -11.38 14.22
N MET A 239 -1.44 -11.15 14.37
CA MET A 239 -0.46 -12.18 14.67
C MET A 239 0.47 -11.62 15.74
N VAL A 240 0.77 -12.44 16.74
CA VAL A 240 1.49 -11.97 17.93
C VAL A 240 2.68 -12.88 18.26
N ASN A 241 3.62 -12.33 19.01
CA ASN A 241 4.77 -13.04 19.54
C ASN A 241 5.19 -12.47 20.90
N ILE A 242 5.94 -13.26 21.66
CA ILE A 242 6.47 -12.91 22.98
C ILE A 242 7.97 -13.24 23.06
N PRO A 243 8.73 -12.60 23.97
CA PRO A 243 10.16 -12.85 24.10
C PRO A 243 10.53 -14.32 24.37
N GLU A 244 11.62 -14.78 23.77
CA GLU A 244 12.08 -16.17 23.91
C GLU A 244 12.45 -16.54 25.35
N SER A 245 12.91 -15.57 26.15
CA SER A 245 13.12 -15.74 27.59
C SER A 245 11.82 -16.11 28.31
N TYR A 246 10.70 -15.48 27.93
CA TYR A 246 9.39 -15.80 28.48
C TYR A 246 8.94 -17.19 28.01
N LYS A 247 9.15 -17.55 26.73
CA LYS A 247 8.86 -18.91 26.21
C LYS A 247 9.67 -19.99 26.93
N LYS A 248 10.95 -19.74 27.23
CA LYS A 248 11.87 -20.66 27.92
C LYS A 248 11.59 -20.79 29.42
N GLN A 249 11.31 -19.69 30.12
CA GLN A 249 10.80 -19.75 31.50
C GLN A 249 9.46 -20.50 31.55
N SER A 250 8.72 -20.40 30.46
CA SER A 250 7.45 -21.05 30.22
C SER A 250 7.59 -22.48 29.65
N PHE A 251 8.58 -23.27 30.10
CA PHE A 251 8.82 -24.68 29.72
C PHE A 251 7.59 -25.62 29.84
N TYR A 252 6.45 -25.11 30.32
CA TYR A 252 5.18 -25.78 30.55
C TYR A 252 3.94 -25.08 29.92
N TYR A 253 4.02 -24.09 29.01
CA TYR A 253 2.82 -23.29 28.64
C TYR A 253 2.25 -23.45 27.23
N ASP A 254 0.92 -23.31 27.21
CA ASP A 254 -0.01 -23.05 26.11
C ASP A 254 0.27 -21.70 25.39
N VAL A 255 1.51 -21.47 24.95
CA VAL A 255 1.92 -20.29 24.15
C VAL A 255 2.03 -20.60 22.66
N GLU A 256 1.40 -21.68 22.20
CA GLU A 256 1.36 -22.09 20.78
C GLU A 256 0.74 -21.03 19.85
N TRP A 257 0.00 -20.09 20.43
CA TRP A 257 -0.56 -18.93 19.74
C TRP A 257 0.50 -17.86 19.38
N ALA A 258 1.65 -17.83 20.05
CA ALA A 258 2.73 -16.86 19.82
C ALA A 258 3.61 -17.29 18.64
N LYS A 259 3.11 -17.05 17.42
CA LYS A 259 3.68 -17.57 16.15
C LYS A 259 4.57 -16.57 15.40
N GLY A 260 4.45 -15.27 15.65
CA GLY A 260 5.24 -14.26 14.94
C GLY A 260 6.70 -14.18 15.40
N LYS A 261 7.45 -13.24 14.83
CA LYS A 261 8.78 -12.81 15.28
C LYS A 261 8.78 -11.33 15.63
N GLU A 262 9.81 -10.90 16.35
CA GLU A 262 10.05 -9.47 16.58
C GLU A 262 10.28 -8.72 15.25
N HIS A 263 11.13 -9.26 14.38
CA HIS A 263 11.47 -8.70 13.08
C HIS A 263 11.45 -9.78 11.98
N GLY A 264 11.14 -9.37 10.75
CA GLY A 264 11.30 -10.20 9.56
C GLY A 264 10.17 -11.19 9.26
N ASP A 265 9.12 -11.23 10.08
CA ASP A 265 7.86 -11.89 9.71
C ASP A 265 6.90 -10.89 9.04
N LEU A 266 6.00 -11.42 8.22
CA LEU A 266 5.00 -10.68 7.45
C LEU A 266 3.62 -11.19 7.82
N LEU A 267 2.75 -10.34 8.37
CA LEU A 267 1.33 -10.68 8.51
C LEU A 267 0.67 -10.54 7.14
N ARG A 268 0.01 -11.59 6.66
CA ARG A 268 -0.73 -11.58 5.40
C ARG A 268 -2.12 -12.14 5.62
N VAL A 269 -3.13 -11.41 5.14
CA VAL A 269 -4.52 -11.83 5.14
C VAL A 269 -5.12 -11.71 3.75
N LYS A 270 -5.88 -12.73 3.38
CA LYS A 270 -6.66 -12.83 2.16
C LYS A 270 -8.13 -12.80 2.52
N ILE A 271 -8.84 -11.79 2.05
CA ILE A 271 -10.26 -11.57 2.29
C ILE A 271 -10.99 -11.75 0.96
N VAL A 272 -11.99 -12.61 0.93
CA VAL A 272 -12.84 -12.82 -0.26
C VAL A 272 -14.25 -12.32 0.03
N VAL A 273 -14.64 -11.24 -0.63
CA VAL A 273 -16.01 -10.71 -0.61
C VAL A 273 -16.80 -11.34 -1.75
N GLN A 274 -18.00 -11.84 -1.45
CA GLN A 274 -18.93 -12.40 -2.41
C GLN A 274 -20.14 -11.46 -2.54
N LEU A 275 -20.37 -10.97 -3.76
CA LEU A 275 -21.57 -10.23 -4.13
C LEU A 275 -22.79 -11.17 -4.22
N PRO A 276 -24.03 -10.66 -4.01
CA PRO A 276 -25.25 -11.47 -4.07
C PRO A 276 -25.44 -12.18 -5.42
N LYS A 277 -25.07 -11.50 -6.50
CA LYS A 277 -25.14 -11.98 -7.89
C LYS A 277 -23.93 -11.45 -8.67
N ASN A 278 -23.80 -11.86 -9.93
CA ASN A 278 -22.82 -11.25 -10.82
C ASN A 278 -23.23 -9.80 -11.09
N GLU A 279 -22.32 -8.86 -10.84
CA GLU A 279 -22.57 -7.43 -10.97
C GLU A 279 -21.41 -6.76 -11.69
N THR A 280 -21.73 -5.72 -12.46
CA THR A 280 -20.74 -4.83 -13.05
C THR A 280 -20.16 -3.90 -11.99
N ILE A 281 -18.84 -3.90 -11.83
CA ILE A 281 -18.10 -3.04 -10.90
C ILE A 281 -16.99 -2.29 -11.63
N ASN A 282 -16.68 -1.08 -11.18
CA ASN A 282 -15.63 -0.23 -11.78
C ASN A 282 -14.90 0.64 -10.75
N TRP A 283 -15.24 0.52 -9.47
CA TRP A 283 -14.63 1.30 -8.42
C TRP A 283 -14.65 0.55 -7.09
N ILE A 284 -13.53 0.60 -6.38
CA ILE A 284 -13.39 0.00 -5.05
C ILE A 284 -12.74 1.02 -4.13
N ASN A 285 -13.30 1.17 -2.93
CA ASN A 285 -12.69 1.90 -1.82
C ASN A 285 -12.40 0.93 -0.67
N LEU A 286 -11.23 1.06 -0.04
CA LEU A 286 -10.85 0.32 1.16
C LEU A 286 -10.36 1.32 2.21
N ASN A 287 -11.09 1.36 3.32
CA ASN A 287 -10.79 2.24 4.44
C ASN A 287 -10.04 1.44 5.52
N PRO A 288 -8.73 1.67 5.72
CA PRO A 288 -7.97 0.98 6.75
C PRO A 288 -8.36 1.44 8.17
N TYR A 289 -8.09 0.58 9.14
CA TYR A 289 -8.04 0.95 10.56
C TYR A 289 -6.63 0.76 11.09
N HIS A 290 -6.07 1.82 11.66
CA HIS A 290 -4.78 1.75 12.33
C HIS A 290 -5.00 1.54 13.83
N ALA A 291 -4.72 0.31 14.29
CA ALA A 291 -4.76 -0.02 15.71
C ALA A 291 -3.81 0.89 16.52
N ALA A 292 -4.20 1.24 17.74
CA ALA A 292 -3.39 2.08 18.61
C ALA A 292 -1.98 1.47 18.81
N GLY A 293 -0.94 2.29 18.65
CA GLY A 293 0.46 1.85 18.75
C GLY A 293 1.02 1.15 17.51
N SER A 294 0.18 0.83 16.51
CA SER A 294 0.61 0.27 15.24
C SER A 294 1.44 1.28 14.43
N PRO A 295 2.49 0.86 13.70
CA PRO A 295 3.25 1.74 12.82
C PRO A 295 2.43 2.18 11.60
N GLY A 296 1.20 1.65 11.43
CA GLY A 296 0.27 2.05 10.39
C GLY A 296 0.66 1.54 9.00
N THR A 297 1.52 0.52 8.87
CA THR A 297 2.06 0.05 7.59
C THR A 297 1.33 -1.18 7.01
N VAL A 298 0.05 -1.06 6.66
CA VAL A 298 -0.71 -2.09 5.91
C VAL A 298 -0.58 -1.88 4.40
N ASN A 299 -0.10 -2.85 3.63
CA ASN A 299 0.00 -2.74 2.17
C ASN A 299 -1.08 -3.58 1.50
N VAL A 300 -1.66 -3.07 0.42
CA VAL A 300 -2.53 -3.87 -0.45
C VAL A 300 -1.64 -4.57 -1.47
N TYR A 301 -1.38 -5.86 -1.25
CA TYR A 301 -0.54 -6.66 -2.14
C TYR A 301 -1.23 -6.92 -3.49
N SER A 302 -2.51 -7.27 -3.46
CA SER A 302 -3.28 -7.49 -4.67
C SER A 302 -4.78 -7.35 -4.45
N ILE A 303 -5.50 -6.85 -5.45
CA ILE A 303 -6.95 -7.00 -5.57
C ILE A 303 -7.25 -7.76 -6.85
N ARG A 304 -8.11 -8.77 -6.76
CA ARG A 304 -8.49 -9.61 -7.89
C ARG A 304 -10.01 -9.84 -7.92
N THR A 305 -10.55 -10.02 -9.11
CA THR A 305 -11.99 -10.21 -9.34
C THR A 305 -12.24 -11.53 -10.06
N SER A 306 -13.38 -12.16 -9.79
CA SER A 306 -13.77 -13.44 -10.40
C SER A 306 -15.29 -13.55 -10.53
N ASN A 307 -15.77 -14.21 -11.58
CA ASN A 307 -17.18 -14.54 -11.78
C ASN A 307 -17.58 -15.87 -11.13
N ASP A 308 -16.67 -16.84 -11.10
CA ASP A 308 -16.91 -18.22 -10.65
C ASP A 308 -16.30 -18.53 -9.27
N GLY A 309 -15.34 -17.71 -8.83
CA GLY A 309 -14.60 -17.87 -7.59
C GLY A 309 -13.43 -18.86 -7.71
N ILE A 310 -13.05 -19.23 -8.92
CA ILE A 310 -11.93 -20.13 -9.25
C ILE A 310 -10.88 -19.34 -10.05
N GLU A 311 -11.28 -18.72 -11.15
CA GLU A 311 -10.39 -17.92 -11.99
C GLU A 311 -10.43 -16.46 -11.56
N TYR A 312 -9.31 -15.96 -11.03
CA TYR A 312 -9.18 -14.59 -10.56
C TYR A 312 -8.31 -13.77 -11.51
N GLN A 313 -8.82 -12.61 -11.91
CA GLN A 313 -8.10 -11.63 -12.71
C GLN A 313 -7.69 -10.46 -11.82
N GLY A 314 -6.43 -10.06 -11.89
CA GLY A 314 -5.95 -8.90 -11.15
C GLY A 314 -6.60 -7.60 -11.62
N LEU A 315 -6.78 -6.64 -10.70
CA LEU A 315 -7.08 -5.26 -11.10
C LEU A 315 -5.86 -4.59 -11.76
N PHE A 316 -4.65 -5.02 -11.41
CA PHE A 316 -3.41 -4.36 -11.83
C PHE A 316 -2.89 -4.88 -13.16
N GLU A 317 -3.44 -4.36 -14.25
CA GLU A 317 -2.82 -4.41 -15.58
C GLU A 317 -2.08 -3.09 -15.87
N LYS A 318 -1.16 -3.11 -16.84
CA LYS A 318 -0.47 -1.91 -17.30
C LYS A 318 -1.55 -0.91 -17.77
N ASP A 319 -1.51 0.30 -17.22
CA ASP A 319 -2.37 1.44 -17.61
C ASP A 319 -3.80 1.53 -16.99
N GLN A 320 -4.08 0.85 -15.86
CA GLN A 320 -5.34 1.05 -15.09
C GLN A 320 -5.25 2.16 -14.02
N PHE A 321 -6.38 2.80 -13.70
CA PHE A 321 -6.44 3.99 -12.84
C PHE A 321 -6.38 3.70 -11.34
N VAL A 322 -5.19 3.59 -10.84
CA VAL A 322 -4.99 3.64 -9.40
C VAL A 322 -5.01 5.11 -8.96
N LEU A 323 -6.02 5.49 -8.18
CA LEU A 323 -6.05 6.79 -7.52
C LEU A 323 -5.14 6.74 -6.29
N ASN A 324 -5.29 5.70 -5.45
CA ASN A 324 -4.35 5.43 -4.38
C ASN A 324 -4.26 3.94 -4.02
N GLN A 325 -3.03 3.44 -3.88
CA GLN A 325 -2.71 2.11 -3.34
C GLN A 325 -2.14 2.19 -1.91
N GLU A 326 -1.65 3.35 -1.50
CA GLU A 326 -0.94 3.52 -0.23
C GLU A 326 -1.91 3.92 0.88
N ILE A 327 -2.26 2.94 1.71
CA ILE A 327 -3.20 3.10 2.84
C ILE A 327 -2.51 3.57 4.14
N ASN A 328 -1.20 3.90 4.10
CA ASN A 328 -0.35 4.04 5.29
C ASN A 328 0.29 5.40 5.54
N LYS A 329 0.10 6.34 4.62
CA LYS A 329 0.72 7.66 4.76
C LYS A 329 -0.26 8.62 5.45
N THR A 330 0.27 9.51 6.26
CA THR A 330 -0.44 10.72 6.70
C THR A 330 -0.28 11.77 5.60
N PRO A 331 -1.31 12.60 5.32
CA PRO A 331 -1.16 13.64 4.31
C PRO A 331 -0.02 14.57 4.71
N GLN A 332 1.05 14.65 3.91
CA GLN A 332 2.11 15.63 4.17
C GLN A 332 1.61 17.02 3.76
N SER A 333 1.96 18.03 4.57
CA SER A 333 1.58 19.42 4.35
C SER A 333 2.04 19.91 2.97
N TYR A 334 1.08 20.49 2.25
CA TYR A 334 1.15 21.03 0.90
C TYR A 334 2.38 21.92 0.63
N ARG A 335 3.17 21.60 -0.40
CA ARG A 335 4.01 22.59 -1.09
C ARG A 335 3.40 22.87 -2.46
N ALA A 336 3.18 24.14 -2.77
CA ALA A 336 2.66 24.54 -4.08
C ALA A 336 3.66 24.21 -5.21
N GLU A 337 4.95 24.24 -4.89
CA GLU A 337 6.10 24.01 -5.77
C GLU A 337 6.10 22.65 -6.48
N ASP A 338 5.61 21.59 -5.81
CA ASP A 338 5.65 20.20 -6.31
C ASP A 338 4.71 19.91 -7.50
N LEU A 339 3.80 20.84 -7.82
CA LEU A 339 2.89 20.75 -8.97
C LEU A 339 3.49 21.38 -10.23
N PHE A 340 4.51 22.24 -10.03
CA PHE A 340 5.19 22.98 -11.09
C PHE A 340 6.47 22.30 -11.57
N ASP A 341 6.94 21.26 -10.87
CA ASP A 341 8.05 20.42 -11.33
C ASP A 341 7.61 19.29 -12.29
N GLY A 342 6.30 19.15 -12.52
CA GLY A 342 5.70 18.13 -13.37
C GLY A 342 5.75 16.72 -12.79
N SER A 343 6.01 16.54 -11.49
CA SER A 343 6.05 15.23 -10.85
C SER A 343 4.63 14.70 -10.53
N GLU A 344 4.38 13.42 -10.82
CA GLU A 344 3.14 12.72 -10.41
C GLU A 344 3.13 12.35 -8.91
N ASN A 345 4.20 12.67 -8.18
CA ASN A 345 4.36 12.29 -6.78
C ASN A 345 3.35 13.00 -5.87
N PHE A 346 2.88 14.18 -6.28
CA PHE A 346 1.98 15.00 -5.46
C PHE A 346 0.56 14.41 -5.32
N ALA A 347 0.00 13.81 -6.37
CA ALA A 347 -1.31 13.16 -6.25
C ALA A 347 -1.30 11.93 -5.34
N LYS A 348 -0.17 11.22 -5.25
CA LYS A 348 -0.03 10.04 -4.38
C LYS A 348 -0.12 10.37 -2.89
N THR A 349 0.21 11.59 -2.45
CA THR A 349 0.17 11.98 -1.02
C THR A 349 -1.19 12.52 -0.57
N LYS A 350 -2.09 12.85 -1.49
CA LYS A 350 -3.40 13.48 -1.21
C LYS A 350 -4.45 12.51 -0.69
N PHE A 351 -4.31 11.23 -1.01
CA PHE A 351 -5.26 10.16 -0.69
C PHE A 351 -4.80 9.26 0.44
N SER A 352 -3.70 9.65 1.08
CA SER A 352 -3.01 8.85 2.07
C SER A 352 -3.92 8.56 3.28
N GLY A 353 -4.13 7.28 3.58
CA GLY A 353 -5.05 6.82 4.62
C GLY A 353 -6.35 6.16 4.10
N GLN A 354 -6.53 6.07 2.78
CA GLN A 354 -7.57 5.26 2.12
C GLN A 354 -7.04 4.66 0.82
N GLY A 355 -7.53 3.49 0.44
CA GLY A 355 -7.18 2.82 -0.81
C GLY A 355 -8.31 2.99 -1.82
N VAL A 356 -8.04 3.63 -2.95
CA VAL A 356 -9.06 3.93 -3.97
C VAL A 356 -8.60 3.44 -5.33
N TRP A 357 -9.37 2.53 -5.92
CA TRP A 357 -9.10 1.92 -7.22
C TRP A 357 -10.24 2.20 -8.18
N SER A 358 -9.92 2.88 -9.28
CA SER A 358 -10.80 3.04 -10.43
C SER A 358 -10.30 2.13 -11.55
N PHE A 359 -11.18 1.42 -12.24
CA PHE A 359 -10.77 0.49 -13.28
C PHE A 359 -11.85 0.35 -14.36
N PRO A 360 -11.48 -0.10 -15.57
CA PRO A 360 -12.46 -0.45 -16.58
C PRO A 360 -13.48 -1.43 -16.02
N SER A 361 -14.75 -1.19 -16.31
CA SER A 361 -15.84 -2.02 -15.80
C SER A 361 -15.62 -3.49 -16.14
N ARG A 362 -15.85 -4.33 -15.15
CA ARG A 362 -15.81 -5.78 -15.30
C ARG A 362 -16.95 -6.40 -14.52
N GLU A 363 -17.45 -7.50 -15.04
CA GLU A 363 -18.35 -8.38 -14.30
C GLU A 363 -17.57 -9.08 -13.19
N ALA A 364 -18.12 -9.09 -11.98
CA ALA A 364 -17.56 -9.83 -10.86
C ALA A 364 -18.66 -10.33 -9.93
N LYS A 365 -18.40 -11.48 -9.31
CA LYS A 365 -19.16 -12.00 -8.17
C LYS A 365 -18.30 -12.16 -6.92
N TYR A 366 -17.00 -12.40 -7.09
CA TYR A 366 -16.04 -12.54 -6.01
C TYR A 366 -14.92 -11.52 -6.17
N ILE A 367 -14.58 -10.85 -5.07
CA ILE A 367 -13.49 -9.89 -5.00
C ILE A 367 -12.53 -10.35 -3.90
N GLU A 368 -11.28 -10.61 -4.27
CA GLU A 368 -10.20 -11.03 -3.39
C GLU A 368 -9.29 -9.83 -3.08
N PHE A 369 -9.09 -9.57 -1.80
CA PHE A 369 -8.14 -8.59 -1.28
C PHE A 369 -7.03 -9.33 -0.54
N VAL A 370 -5.78 -9.06 -0.89
CA VAL A 370 -4.61 -9.54 -0.14
C VAL A 370 -3.94 -8.35 0.51
N LEU A 371 -3.97 -8.33 1.84
CA LEU A 371 -3.40 -7.27 2.68
C LEU A 371 -2.19 -7.80 3.44
N GLU A 372 -1.20 -6.95 3.65
CA GLU A 372 0.07 -7.30 4.27
C GLU A 372 0.52 -6.28 5.29
N GLN A 373 1.20 -6.71 6.36
CA GLN A 373 1.91 -5.82 7.26
C GLN A 373 3.31 -6.39 7.55
N PRO A 374 4.38 -5.69 7.16
CA PRO A 374 5.75 -6.20 7.28
C PRO A 374 6.39 -5.99 8.66
N ASN A 375 5.88 -5.05 9.47
CA ASN A 375 6.51 -4.67 10.74
C ASN A 375 5.61 -4.95 11.93
N SER A 376 6.17 -5.54 12.97
CA SER A 376 5.50 -5.65 14.27
C SER A 376 5.63 -4.35 15.08
N TYR A 377 4.87 -4.23 16.16
CA TYR A 377 5.04 -3.21 17.18
C TYR A 377 4.88 -3.79 18.58
N LYS A 378 5.42 -3.08 19.57
CA LYS A 378 5.35 -3.47 20.96
C LYS A 378 3.94 -3.30 21.50
N GLU A 379 3.47 -4.32 22.19
CA GLU A 379 2.13 -4.32 22.79
C GLU A 379 2.07 -5.28 23.98
N LEU A 380 1.13 -5.02 24.89
CA LEU A 380 0.92 -5.83 26.09
C LEU A 380 -0.01 -7.02 25.79
N LEU A 381 0.54 -8.23 25.83
CA LEU A 381 -0.15 -9.46 25.47
C LEU A 381 -0.55 -10.26 26.72
N GLY A 382 -1.81 -10.69 26.78
CA GLY A 382 -2.39 -11.38 27.92
C GLY A 382 -2.43 -12.90 27.76
N GLN A 383 -2.11 -13.63 28.83
CA GLN A 383 -2.24 -15.08 28.90
C GLN A 383 -2.87 -15.51 30.23
N GLU A 384 -3.89 -16.37 30.17
CA GLU A 384 -4.37 -17.09 31.36
C GLU A 384 -3.27 -17.99 31.93
N ALA A 385 -2.95 -17.81 33.21
CA ALA A 385 -2.00 -18.62 33.93
C ALA A 385 -2.67 -19.30 35.13
N PHE A 386 -2.31 -20.57 35.33
CA PHE A 386 -2.82 -21.40 36.40
C PHE A 386 -1.69 -21.83 37.32
N TYR A 387 -1.95 -21.77 38.61
CA TYR A 387 -0.99 -22.10 39.65
C TYR A 387 -1.62 -23.02 40.68
N ARG A 388 -0.94 -24.12 41.03
CA ARG A 388 -1.36 -25.05 42.05
C ARG A 388 -0.51 -24.91 43.31
N ARG A 389 -1.15 -24.96 44.47
CA ARG A 389 -0.47 -25.20 45.76
C ARG A 389 -1.22 -26.25 46.57
N LYS A 390 -0.52 -26.93 47.47
CA LYS A 390 -1.18 -27.65 48.56
C LYS A 390 -1.68 -26.64 49.60
N LYS A 391 -2.77 -26.94 50.31
CA LYS A 391 -3.39 -26.01 51.28
C LYS A 391 -2.45 -25.61 52.43
N ASP A 392 -1.51 -26.48 52.77
CA ASP A 392 -0.47 -26.30 53.79
C ASP A 392 0.82 -25.65 53.26
N SER A 393 0.92 -25.42 51.95
CA SER A 393 2.07 -24.78 51.30
C SER A 393 1.85 -23.29 51.11
N THR A 394 2.90 -22.50 51.30
CA THR A 394 2.89 -21.06 50.99
C THR A 394 3.24 -20.78 49.54
N SER A 395 3.83 -21.74 48.81
CA SER A 395 4.30 -21.55 47.44
C SER A 395 3.33 -22.11 46.40
N PHE A 396 3.09 -21.30 45.37
CA PHE A 396 2.37 -21.68 44.17
C PHE A 396 3.34 -22.20 43.10
N THR A 397 2.97 -23.28 42.42
CA THR A 397 3.69 -23.81 41.27
C THR A 397 2.80 -23.71 40.03
N ARG A 398 3.33 -23.14 38.94
CA ARG A 398 2.57 -22.94 37.70
C ARG A 398 2.28 -24.30 37.03
N ILE A 399 1.07 -24.51 36.52
CA ILE A 399 0.58 -25.76 35.91
C ILE A 399 -0.01 -25.51 34.52
N ARG A 400 -0.16 -26.57 33.71
CA ARG A 400 -0.77 -26.52 32.36
C ARG A 400 -2.29 -26.39 32.42
N LYS A 401 -2.91 -25.77 31.42
CA LYS A 401 -4.38 -25.69 31.32
C LYS A 401 -5.03 -27.08 31.26
N GLN A 402 -4.39 -28.06 30.62
CA GLN A 402 -4.89 -29.44 30.55
C GLN A 402 -4.88 -30.17 31.90
N GLU A 403 -4.11 -29.69 32.89
CA GLU A 403 -4.08 -30.23 34.25
C GLU A 403 -5.13 -29.59 35.19
N VAL A 404 -5.84 -28.56 34.71
CA VAL A 404 -6.83 -27.81 35.48
C VAL A 404 -8.21 -28.44 35.26
N PRO A 405 -8.97 -28.74 36.34
CA PRO A 405 -10.35 -29.21 36.20
C PRO A 405 -11.23 -28.21 35.46
N SER A 406 -12.07 -28.71 34.56
CA SER A 406 -12.84 -27.90 33.61
C SER A 406 -13.72 -26.84 34.28
N ASN A 407 -14.27 -27.13 35.46
CA ASN A 407 -15.07 -26.17 36.23
C ASN A 407 -14.28 -24.91 36.62
N ILE A 408 -12.97 -25.03 36.87
CA ILE A 408 -12.12 -23.87 37.19
C ILE A 408 -11.72 -23.09 35.95
N VAL A 409 -11.58 -23.77 34.81
CA VAL A 409 -11.20 -23.11 33.55
C VAL A 409 -12.20 -22.01 33.20
N ASP A 410 -13.49 -22.24 33.45
CA ASP A 410 -14.57 -21.30 33.13
C ASP A 410 -14.91 -20.32 34.28
N GLU A 411 -14.31 -20.48 35.46
CA GLU A 411 -14.53 -19.60 36.61
C GLU A 411 -13.76 -18.26 36.52
N LYS A 412 -14.14 -17.30 37.36
CA LYS A 412 -13.49 -15.98 37.46
C LYS A 412 -12.04 -16.08 37.95
N TYR A 413 -11.26 -15.03 37.74
CA TYR A 413 -9.91 -14.94 38.30
C TYR A 413 -9.95 -14.96 39.84
N GLY A 414 -9.03 -15.69 40.47
CA GLY A 414 -9.05 -15.89 41.91
C GLY A 414 -8.39 -17.20 42.35
N ILE A 415 -8.53 -17.52 43.64
CA ILE A 415 -8.09 -18.78 44.24
C ILE A 415 -9.30 -19.68 44.43
N HIS A 416 -9.19 -20.90 43.93
CA HIS A 416 -10.24 -21.90 43.87
C HIS A 416 -9.78 -23.16 44.58
N THR A 417 -10.52 -23.61 45.59
CA THR A 417 -10.17 -24.81 46.36
C THR A 417 -10.72 -26.05 45.66
N ILE A 418 -9.84 -27.01 45.32
CA ILE A 418 -10.27 -28.31 44.80
C ILE A 418 -10.03 -29.38 45.85
N ASN A 419 -11.13 -29.94 46.34
CA ASN A 419 -11.15 -30.90 47.43
C ASN A 419 -10.38 -30.37 48.67
N SER A 420 -10.20 -31.18 49.71
CA SER A 420 -9.57 -30.73 50.95
C SER A 420 -8.04 -30.50 50.84
N ASP A 421 -7.42 -30.78 49.68
CA ASP A 421 -5.98 -31.03 49.58
C ASP A 421 -5.19 -29.97 48.79
N TYR A 422 -5.78 -29.30 47.80
CA TYR A 422 -5.06 -28.31 46.98
C TYR A 422 -5.92 -27.14 46.51
N GLU A 423 -5.26 -26.04 46.16
CA GLU A 423 -5.86 -24.81 45.64
C GLU A 423 -5.25 -24.48 44.27
N ILE A 424 -6.10 -23.99 43.37
CA ILE A 424 -5.72 -23.49 42.05
C ILE A 424 -5.97 -21.99 42.00
N LYS A 425 -4.93 -21.22 41.74
CA LYS A 425 -5.00 -19.79 41.44
C LYS A 425 -5.07 -19.59 39.93
N LYS A 426 -6.14 -18.95 39.47
CA LYS A 426 -6.33 -18.50 38.08
C LYS A 426 -6.09 -16.99 38.00
N VAL A 427 -5.18 -16.56 37.13
CA VAL A 427 -4.88 -15.13 36.91
C VAL A 427 -4.65 -14.84 35.43
N LEU A 428 -4.87 -13.58 35.02
CA LEU A 428 -4.39 -13.07 33.75
C LEU A 428 -3.01 -12.45 33.94
N GLU A 429 -2.00 -13.05 33.32
CA GLU A 429 -0.67 -12.48 33.23
C GLU A 429 -0.55 -11.68 31.94
N ALA A 430 0.27 -10.62 31.99
CA ALA A 430 0.54 -9.80 30.84
C ALA A 430 2.05 -9.71 30.60
N VAL A 431 2.47 -9.82 29.35
CA VAL A 431 3.86 -9.73 28.93
C VAL A 431 3.98 -8.74 27.77
N GLU A 432 5.02 -7.92 27.79
CA GLU A 432 5.35 -7.08 26.64
C GLU A 432 5.84 -7.99 25.51
N GLY A 433 5.13 -7.96 24.37
CA GLY A 433 5.45 -8.74 23.19
C GLY A 433 5.33 -7.90 21.93
N TRP A 434 5.26 -8.58 20.79
CA TRP A 434 5.19 -7.98 19.48
C TRP A 434 3.89 -8.37 18.79
N ARG A 435 3.20 -7.40 18.21
CA ARG A 435 1.93 -7.55 17.50
C ARG A 435 2.05 -7.06 16.07
N TYR A 436 1.50 -7.83 15.15
CA TYR A 436 1.11 -7.43 13.81
C TYR A 436 -0.41 -7.32 13.79
N ALA A 437 -0.98 -6.27 13.18
CA ALA A 437 -2.41 -6.04 13.18
C ALA A 437 -2.87 -5.30 11.91
N ILE A 438 -3.57 -6.00 11.03
CA ILE A 438 -4.24 -5.42 9.87
C ILE A 438 -5.68 -5.09 10.28
N GLY A 439 -6.00 -3.80 10.34
CA GLY A 439 -7.35 -3.32 10.59
C GLY A 439 -7.98 -2.78 9.31
N VAL A 440 -9.27 -3.07 9.11
CA VAL A 440 -10.09 -2.53 8.02
C VAL A 440 -11.40 -2.06 8.61
N ARG A 441 -11.79 -0.83 8.31
CA ARG A 441 -13.10 -0.27 8.68
C ARG A 441 -14.16 -0.73 7.70
N ASP A 442 -13.94 -0.50 6.41
CA ASP A 442 -14.95 -0.75 5.41
C ASP A 442 -14.34 -0.98 4.02
N ILE A 443 -15.08 -1.69 3.18
CA ILE A 443 -14.78 -1.97 1.78
C ILE A 443 -16.03 -1.67 0.97
N ASP A 444 -15.99 -0.57 0.23
CA ASP A 444 -17.03 -0.22 -0.72
C ASP A 444 -16.70 -0.76 -2.10
N ILE A 445 -17.66 -1.48 -2.69
CA ILE A 445 -17.57 -2.00 -4.05
C ILE A 445 -18.66 -1.31 -4.84
N MET A 446 -18.26 -0.44 -5.76
CA MET A 446 -19.15 0.50 -6.42
C MET A 446 -19.27 0.21 -7.92
N SER A 447 -20.45 0.57 -8.44
CA SER A 447 -20.76 0.62 -9.86
C SER A 447 -21.22 2.04 -10.19
N PHE A 448 -20.35 2.79 -10.85
CA PHE A 448 -20.61 4.16 -11.29
C PHE A 448 -20.89 4.21 -12.77
N GLU A 449 -21.89 4.99 -13.17
CA GLU A 449 -22.11 5.39 -14.55
C GLU A 449 -21.81 6.87 -14.71
N PHE A 450 -21.24 7.24 -15.85
CA PHE A 450 -20.79 8.59 -16.13
C PHE A 450 -21.50 9.17 -17.37
N ALA A 451 -21.81 10.46 -17.30
CA ALA A 451 -22.31 11.22 -18.44
C ALA A 451 -21.33 11.18 -19.63
N ASP A 452 -21.80 11.47 -20.84
CA ASP A 452 -20.91 11.51 -22.01
C ASP A 452 -19.95 12.71 -21.97
N THR A 453 -20.45 13.84 -21.47
CA THR A 453 -19.71 15.09 -21.34
C THR A 453 -20.02 15.78 -20.02
N SER A 454 -19.04 16.48 -19.43
CA SER A 454 -19.26 17.33 -18.26
C SER A 454 -18.32 18.51 -18.25
N GLU A 455 -18.72 19.57 -17.55
CA GLU A 455 -18.03 20.84 -17.47
C GLU A 455 -17.78 21.22 -16.01
N TYR A 456 -16.60 21.78 -15.76
CA TYR A 456 -16.23 22.48 -14.54
C TYR A 456 -15.90 23.93 -14.90
N ILE A 457 -16.44 24.90 -14.17
CA ILE A 457 -16.10 26.32 -14.29
C ILE A 457 -15.67 26.84 -12.92
N SER A 458 -14.52 27.49 -12.86
CA SER A 458 -14.06 28.16 -11.65
C SER A 458 -14.79 29.49 -11.42
N LYS A 459 -14.87 29.89 -10.14
CA LYS A 459 -15.10 31.29 -9.77
C LYS A 459 -14.03 32.19 -10.39
N PRO A 460 -14.33 33.49 -10.60
CA PRO A 460 -13.36 34.40 -11.16
C PRO A 460 -12.26 34.66 -10.12
N PHE A 461 -11.01 34.49 -10.54
CA PHE A 461 -9.87 34.92 -9.75
C PHE A 461 -9.55 36.35 -10.12
N LEU A 462 -9.53 37.25 -9.13
CA LEU A 462 -9.37 38.69 -9.31
C LEU A 462 -7.94 39.12 -8.98
N PHE A 463 -7.40 40.04 -9.78
CA PHE A 463 -6.06 40.58 -9.66
C PHE A 463 -6.11 42.11 -9.59
N GLU A 464 -5.21 42.70 -8.81
CA GLU A 464 -5.07 44.16 -8.76
C GLU A 464 -4.38 44.70 -10.03
N ASP A 465 -3.39 43.93 -10.51
CA ASP A 465 -2.57 44.21 -11.67
C ASP A 465 -3.11 43.51 -12.93
N GLY A 466 -2.80 44.06 -14.10
CA GLY A 466 -3.23 43.52 -15.39
C GLY A 466 -2.50 42.22 -15.74
N ILE A 467 -3.22 41.22 -16.21
CA ILE A 467 -2.68 39.91 -16.61
C ILE A 467 -2.04 40.03 -17.99
N LYS A 468 -0.77 39.59 -18.10
CA LYS A 468 0.00 39.54 -19.35
C LYS A 468 0.10 38.15 -19.95
N LYS A 469 0.36 37.13 -19.13
CA LYS A 469 0.52 35.75 -19.62
C LYS A 469 -0.11 34.74 -18.68
N VAL A 470 -0.64 33.66 -19.24
CA VAL A 470 -1.24 32.54 -18.50
C VAL A 470 -0.71 31.22 -19.05
N LEU A 471 -0.26 30.35 -18.13
CA LEU A 471 0.12 28.98 -18.40
C LEU A 471 -0.71 28.03 -17.52
N LEU A 472 -1.02 26.85 -18.07
CA LEU A 472 -1.73 25.79 -17.36
C LEU A 472 -0.81 24.61 -17.07
N TYR A 473 -0.86 24.15 -15.82
CA TYR A 473 -0.39 22.84 -15.38
C TYR A 473 -1.61 22.04 -14.92
N ALA A 474 -1.66 20.77 -15.27
CA ALA A 474 -2.72 19.87 -14.83
C ALA A 474 -2.12 18.49 -14.61
N ASN A 475 -2.65 17.77 -13.64
CA ASN A 475 -2.38 16.36 -13.44
C ASN A 475 -3.64 15.58 -13.78
N GLU A 476 -3.56 14.85 -14.89
CA GLU A 476 -4.73 14.23 -15.51
C GLU A 476 -4.46 12.78 -15.88
N LYS A 477 -5.50 11.97 -15.76
CA LYS A 477 -5.47 10.55 -16.10
C LYS A 477 -6.62 10.27 -17.07
N VAL A 478 -6.26 9.78 -18.25
CA VAL A 478 -7.21 9.35 -19.30
C VAL A 478 -7.16 7.83 -19.42
N PRO A 479 -8.31 7.12 -19.54
CA PRO A 479 -8.34 5.66 -19.53
C PRO A 479 -7.59 5.13 -20.75
N ALA A 480 -6.80 4.07 -20.59
CA ALA A 480 -6.05 3.48 -21.68
C ALA A 480 -6.95 3.07 -22.86
N ILE A 481 -8.14 2.54 -22.54
CA ILE A 481 -9.16 2.14 -23.51
C ILE A 481 -9.66 3.29 -24.41
N TYR A 482 -9.43 4.56 -24.04
CA TYR A 482 -9.77 5.71 -24.88
C TYR A 482 -8.69 5.96 -25.95
N LYS A 483 -7.44 5.61 -25.66
CA LYS A 483 -6.29 5.83 -26.56
C LYS A 483 -6.29 4.90 -27.77
N GLU A 484 -6.92 3.73 -27.63
CA GLU A 484 -7.07 2.76 -28.73
C GLU A 484 -8.13 3.19 -29.75
N LYS A 485 -9.09 4.05 -29.36
CA LYS A 485 -10.21 4.45 -30.20
C LYS A 485 -10.01 5.74 -31.00
N VAL A 486 -9.08 6.62 -30.61
CA VAL A 486 -8.84 7.90 -31.31
C VAL A 486 -7.35 8.27 -31.30
N SER A 487 -6.84 8.77 -32.43
CA SER A 487 -5.50 9.38 -32.58
C SER A 487 -5.33 10.74 -31.87
N GLU A 488 -6.31 11.19 -31.08
CA GLU A 488 -6.39 12.53 -30.48
C GLU A 488 -6.39 12.40 -28.95
N SER A 489 -5.24 12.07 -28.35
CA SER A 489 -5.13 11.86 -26.89
C SER A 489 -5.51 13.07 -26.05
N ASN A 490 -5.59 14.26 -26.65
CA ASN A 490 -5.73 15.55 -25.96
C ASN A 490 -7.13 16.17 -26.09
N ASP A 491 -8.11 15.43 -26.61
CA ASP A 491 -9.50 15.91 -26.74
C ASP A 491 -10.47 15.36 -25.68
N TRP A 492 -10.02 14.42 -24.84
CA TRP A 492 -10.81 13.86 -23.74
C TRP A 492 -10.95 14.81 -22.55
N ILE A 493 -9.94 15.65 -22.32
CA ILE A 493 -9.94 16.70 -21.29
C ILE A 493 -9.46 17.98 -21.98
N GLN A 494 -10.35 18.95 -22.10
CA GLN A 494 -10.11 20.21 -22.78
C GLN A 494 -10.18 21.36 -21.79
N TYR A 495 -9.18 22.24 -21.81
CA TYR A 495 -9.09 23.38 -20.91
C TYR A 495 -9.31 24.69 -21.66
N PHE A 496 -10.01 25.61 -21.02
CA PHE A 496 -10.31 26.93 -21.55
C PHE A 496 -10.13 27.99 -20.49
N VAL A 497 -9.63 29.15 -20.90
CA VAL A 497 -9.47 30.33 -20.04
C VAL A 497 -10.36 31.45 -20.58
N SER A 498 -11.04 32.16 -19.69
CA SER A 498 -11.79 33.37 -20.02
C SER A 498 -11.33 34.54 -19.16
N PHE A 499 -11.27 35.72 -19.75
CA PHE A 499 -10.88 36.97 -19.12
C PHE A 499 -12.06 37.93 -18.91
N ASP A 500 -13.22 37.64 -19.51
CA ASP A 500 -14.39 38.53 -19.60
C ASP A 500 -15.73 37.82 -19.36
N ASP A 501 -15.69 36.54 -18.99
CA ASP A 501 -16.82 35.62 -18.77
C ASP A 501 -17.61 35.24 -20.05
N ILE A 502 -17.21 35.76 -21.22
CA ILE A 502 -17.91 35.58 -22.49
C ILE A 502 -17.03 34.78 -23.47
N ASP A 503 -15.83 35.28 -23.72
CA ASP A 503 -14.88 34.69 -24.65
C ASP A 503 -14.02 33.64 -23.94
N TRP A 504 -13.98 32.43 -24.52
CA TRP A 504 -13.25 31.29 -23.99
C TRP A 504 -12.14 30.87 -24.94
N HIS A 505 -10.90 30.93 -24.47
CA HIS A 505 -9.71 30.59 -25.24
C HIS A 505 -9.18 29.21 -24.83
N ARG A 506 -8.97 28.31 -25.79
CA ARG A 506 -8.47 26.95 -25.52
C ARG A 506 -6.99 27.01 -25.12
N ILE A 507 -6.63 26.31 -24.06
CA ILE A 507 -5.24 26.20 -23.58
C ILE A 507 -4.88 24.72 -23.31
N SER A 508 -3.63 24.37 -23.52
CA SER A 508 -3.08 23.03 -23.21
C SER A 508 -2.25 23.06 -21.93
N PRO A 509 -2.32 22.02 -21.08
CA PRO A 509 -1.34 21.79 -20.04
C PRO A 509 0.08 21.65 -20.60
N GLN A 510 1.09 22.11 -19.87
CA GLN A 510 2.49 22.08 -20.35
C GLN A 510 3.01 20.68 -20.66
N HIS A 511 2.59 19.67 -19.89
CA HIS A 511 3.07 18.30 -20.02
C HIS A 511 2.49 17.56 -21.24
N GLN A 512 1.35 18.00 -21.77
CA GLN A 512 0.74 17.38 -22.95
C GLN A 512 1.64 17.58 -24.18
N GLN A 513 1.78 16.54 -24.98
CA GLN A 513 2.52 16.60 -26.23
C GLN A 513 1.58 16.87 -27.41
N PRO A 514 1.98 17.68 -28.39
CA PRO A 514 1.18 17.90 -29.58
C PRO A 514 1.00 16.62 -30.38
N VAL A 515 -0.25 16.29 -30.70
CA VAL A 515 -0.62 15.11 -31.49
C VAL A 515 -0.98 15.44 -32.94
N ASN A 516 -1.30 16.70 -33.23
CA ASN A 516 -1.64 17.18 -34.58
C ASN A 516 -1.45 18.71 -34.70
N ASP A 517 -1.63 19.23 -35.91
CA ASP A 517 -1.51 20.67 -36.23
C ASP A 517 -2.63 21.54 -35.60
N LYS A 518 -3.65 20.92 -34.98
CA LYS A 518 -4.76 21.59 -34.28
C LYS A 518 -4.56 21.63 -32.77
N PHE A 519 -3.34 21.33 -32.29
CA PHE A 519 -3.03 21.33 -30.87
C PHE A 519 -3.15 22.75 -30.28
N PRO A 520 -3.84 22.92 -29.13
CA PRO A 520 -4.07 24.23 -28.55
C PRO A 520 -2.80 24.89 -28.02
N ALA A 521 -2.88 26.20 -27.81
CA ALA A 521 -1.77 26.97 -27.27
C ALA A 521 -1.40 26.49 -25.85
N LYS A 522 -0.10 26.38 -25.57
CA LYS A 522 0.44 26.15 -24.22
C LYS A 522 0.59 27.45 -23.43
N VAL A 523 0.75 28.57 -24.12
CA VAL A 523 0.93 29.90 -23.51
C VAL A 523 -0.07 30.87 -24.12
N LEU A 524 -0.88 31.51 -23.29
CA LEU A 524 -1.73 32.63 -23.68
C LEU A 524 -1.04 33.93 -23.26
N SER A 525 -0.65 34.76 -24.22
CA SER A 525 -0.19 36.12 -23.99
C SER A 525 -1.30 37.13 -24.29
N VAL A 526 -1.30 38.25 -23.59
CA VAL A 526 -2.21 39.38 -23.83
C VAL A 526 -1.39 40.59 -24.23
N ASN A 527 -1.72 41.18 -25.38
CA ASN A 527 -1.10 42.39 -25.92
C ASN A 527 0.44 42.31 -26.04
N ASP A 528 0.98 41.12 -26.35
CA ASP A 528 2.42 40.92 -26.61
C ASP A 528 2.80 41.53 -27.98
N ASN A 529 4.06 41.96 -28.15
CA ASN A 529 4.53 42.49 -29.43
C ASN A 529 4.72 41.36 -30.46
N GLU A 530 4.29 41.59 -31.71
CA GLU A 530 4.36 40.57 -32.78
C GLU A 530 5.80 40.12 -33.12
N SER A 531 6.82 40.95 -32.86
CA SER A 531 8.24 40.62 -33.08
C SER A 531 8.76 39.51 -32.15
N ASP A 532 8.11 39.28 -31.01
CA ASP A 532 8.52 38.26 -30.04
C ASP A 532 8.02 36.85 -30.43
N ILE A 533 7.23 36.74 -31.50
CA ILE A 533 6.59 35.50 -31.98
C ILE A 533 7.47 34.75 -33.01
N GLU A 534 8.50 35.39 -33.59
CA GLU A 534 9.32 34.79 -34.68
C GLU A 534 10.42 33.81 -34.21
N ASN A 535 10.63 33.63 -32.90
CA ASN A 535 11.69 32.76 -32.39
C ASN A 535 11.34 31.26 -32.48
N ALA A 536 12.35 30.40 -32.64
CA ALA A 536 12.23 28.93 -32.68
C ALA A 536 11.55 28.29 -31.43
N PHE A 537 11.30 29.10 -30.39
CA PHE A 537 10.59 28.75 -29.16
C PHE A 537 9.07 29.05 -29.20
N ALA A 538 8.53 29.53 -30.34
CA ALA A 538 7.13 29.97 -30.54
C ALA A 538 6.09 28.86 -30.75
N LEU A 539 6.48 27.58 -30.66
CA LEU A 539 5.56 26.46 -30.83
C LEU A 539 4.48 26.51 -29.73
N TYR A 540 3.25 26.81 -30.14
CA TYR A 540 2.02 26.85 -29.32
C TYR A 540 1.85 28.08 -28.40
N LYS A 541 2.37 29.26 -28.78
CA LYS A 541 1.98 30.55 -28.15
C LYS A 541 0.77 31.15 -28.90
N GLN A 542 -0.22 31.66 -28.17
CA GLN A 542 -1.32 32.44 -28.74
C GLN A 542 -1.34 33.83 -28.09
N ASN A 543 -1.34 34.86 -28.93
CA ASN A 543 -1.45 36.25 -28.48
C ASN A 543 -2.90 36.74 -28.64
N LEU A 544 -3.45 37.32 -27.59
CA LEU A 544 -4.79 37.88 -27.53
C LEU A 544 -4.70 39.41 -27.52
N GLN A 545 -5.33 40.04 -28.50
CA GLN A 545 -5.36 41.50 -28.62
C GLN A 545 -6.62 42.03 -27.91
N LEU A 546 -6.44 42.50 -26.68
CA LEU A 546 -7.50 43.04 -25.82
C LEU A 546 -7.31 44.54 -25.62
N LYS A 547 -8.41 45.29 -25.46
CA LYS A 547 -8.36 46.76 -25.31
C LYS A 547 -7.58 47.21 -24.07
N GLU A 548 -7.70 46.46 -22.98
CA GLU A 548 -7.01 46.70 -21.71
C GLU A 548 -6.52 45.37 -21.16
N LEU A 549 -5.52 45.41 -20.28
CA LEU A 549 -5.04 44.20 -19.61
C LEU A 549 -6.13 43.67 -18.66
N PRO A 550 -6.55 42.40 -18.80
CA PRO A 550 -7.61 41.85 -17.99
C PRO A 550 -7.16 41.70 -16.55
N LYS A 551 -8.10 41.88 -15.62
CA LYS A 551 -7.86 41.77 -14.16
C LYS A 551 -8.54 40.57 -13.53
N GLN A 552 -9.13 39.71 -14.34
CA GLN A 552 -9.76 38.50 -13.88
C GLN A 552 -9.41 37.34 -14.80
N VAL A 553 -9.45 36.13 -14.27
CA VAL A 553 -9.33 34.92 -15.06
C VAL A 553 -10.26 33.84 -14.51
N ARG A 554 -10.86 33.06 -15.41
CA ARG A 554 -11.59 31.83 -15.09
C ARG A 554 -10.98 30.67 -15.83
N LEU A 555 -11.03 29.49 -15.21
CA LEU A 555 -10.74 28.23 -15.87
C LEU A 555 -12.03 27.45 -16.08
N LYS A 556 -12.16 26.89 -17.28
CA LYS A 556 -13.15 25.89 -17.63
C LYS A 556 -12.46 24.61 -18.05
N ILE A 557 -12.98 23.47 -17.58
CA ILE A 557 -12.54 22.14 -17.95
C ILE A 557 -13.73 21.39 -18.54
N ILE A 558 -13.60 20.94 -19.78
CA ILE A 558 -14.59 20.09 -20.45
C ILE A 558 -14.02 18.68 -20.54
N MET A 559 -14.73 17.73 -19.95
CA MET A 559 -14.37 16.32 -19.93
C MET A 559 -15.33 15.55 -20.84
N LYS A 560 -14.80 14.58 -21.59
CA LYS A 560 -15.57 13.74 -22.52
C LYS A 560 -15.17 12.28 -22.40
N ARG A 561 -16.10 11.38 -22.70
CA ARG A 561 -15.78 9.97 -23.00
C ARG A 561 -16.15 9.62 -24.45
N PRO A 562 -15.59 8.54 -25.03
CA PRO A 562 -15.92 8.14 -26.38
C PRO A 562 -17.41 7.82 -26.53
N GLU A 563 -17.96 8.15 -27.70
CA GLU A 563 -19.33 7.79 -28.07
C GLU A 563 -19.47 6.25 -28.14
N LYS A 564 -20.67 5.75 -27.84
CA LYS A 564 -20.99 4.31 -27.92
C LYS A 564 -20.92 3.85 -29.39
N THR A 565 -19.84 3.19 -29.78
CA THR A 565 -19.77 2.52 -31.08
C THR A 565 -20.16 1.05 -30.94
N THR A 566 -21.38 0.72 -31.38
CA THR A 566 -21.96 -0.63 -31.63
C THR A 566 -22.02 -1.61 -30.44
N GLU A 567 -23.01 -2.52 -30.51
CA GLU A 567 -23.58 -3.32 -29.41
C GLU A 567 -22.65 -4.35 -28.73
N ASP A 568 -21.38 -4.47 -29.13
CA ASP A 568 -20.48 -5.56 -28.70
C ASP A 568 -19.20 -5.11 -27.95
N GLU A 569 -19.03 -3.83 -27.58
CA GLU A 569 -17.78 -3.37 -26.93
C GLU A 569 -17.98 -2.82 -25.50
N ILE A 570 -17.04 -3.20 -24.62
CA ILE A 570 -16.69 -2.70 -23.26
C ILE A 570 -17.61 -1.56 -22.78
N PRO A 571 -18.29 -1.66 -21.61
CA PRO A 571 -19.23 -0.62 -21.20
C PRO A 571 -18.51 0.67 -20.79
N LEU A 572 -18.19 1.51 -21.78
CA LEU A 572 -17.60 2.85 -21.66
C LEU A 572 -18.46 3.78 -20.79
N LEU A 573 -19.73 3.43 -20.58
CA LEU A 573 -20.62 4.07 -19.62
C LEU A 573 -20.03 4.14 -18.21
N HIS A 574 -19.15 3.20 -17.87
CA HIS A 574 -18.53 3.07 -16.55
C HIS A 574 -17.11 3.64 -16.48
N THR A 575 -16.67 4.38 -17.47
CA THR A 575 -15.32 4.97 -17.48
C THR A 575 -15.37 6.49 -17.52
N THR A 576 -14.40 7.12 -16.87
CA THR A 576 -14.27 8.58 -16.83
C THR A 576 -12.81 8.97 -16.98
N PRO A 577 -12.48 10.03 -17.74
CA PRO A 577 -11.24 10.74 -17.51
C PRO A 577 -11.26 11.38 -16.12
N LEU A 578 -10.11 11.75 -15.60
CA LEU A 578 -9.97 12.26 -14.24
C LEU A 578 -8.91 13.35 -14.17
N VAL A 579 -9.20 14.40 -13.41
CA VAL A 579 -8.23 15.48 -13.11
C VAL A 579 -8.01 15.50 -11.60
N GLU A 580 -6.77 15.31 -11.18
CA GLU A 580 -6.38 15.27 -9.76
C GLU A 580 -6.15 16.67 -9.21
N ASP A 581 -5.57 17.55 -10.03
CA ASP A 581 -5.27 18.93 -9.70
C ASP A 581 -4.97 19.74 -10.97
N PHE A 582 -5.11 21.06 -10.84
CA PHE A 582 -4.60 22.00 -11.84
C PHE A 582 -3.98 23.21 -11.15
N ALA A 583 -3.08 23.87 -11.88
CA ALA A 583 -2.55 25.16 -11.48
C ALA A 583 -2.42 26.11 -12.68
N LEU A 584 -2.79 27.36 -12.45
CA LEU A 584 -2.52 28.46 -13.37
C LEU A 584 -1.32 29.26 -12.87
N LYS A 585 -0.34 29.42 -13.74
CA LYS A 585 0.79 30.33 -13.54
C LYS A 585 0.52 31.60 -14.34
N ILE A 586 0.41 32.72 -13.64
CA ILE A 586 -0.07 33.98 -14.20
C ILE A 586 1.00 35.05 -13.99
N LEU A 587 1.37 35.71 -15.07
CA LEU A 587 2.25 36.87 -15.05
C LEU A 587 1.40 38.12 -15.10
N THR A 588 1.58 39.00 -14.12
CA THR A 588 0.91 40.30 -14.06
C THR A 588 1.88 41.43 -14.33
N GLU A 589 1.38 42.54 -14.85
CA GLU A 589 2.12 43.78 -15.02
C GLU A 589 2.63 44.29 -13.67
N GLN A 590 3.95 44.46 -13.53
CA GLN A 590 4.50 45.06 -12.33
C GLN A 590 4.29 46.58 -12.43
N LYS A 591 3.49 47.17 -11.53
CA LYS A 591 3.51 48.63 -11.37
C LYS A 591 4.90 49.03 -10.89
N GLY A 592 5.61 49.82 -11.71
CA GLY A 592 6.81 50.50 -11.26
C GLY A 592 6.50 51.32 -10.00
N VAL A 593 7.30 51.12 -8.96
CA VAL A 593 7.33 52.01 -7.79
C VAL A 593 7.89 53.36 -8.18
#